data_AF-A0A0Q9IZD6-F1
#
_entry.id   AF-A0A0Q9IZD6-F1
#
_cell.length_a   1.000
_cell.length_b   1.000
_cell.length_c   1.000
_cell.angle_alpha   90.00
_cell.angle_beta   90.00
_cell.angle_gamma   90.00
#
_symmetry.space_group_name_H-M   'P 1'
#
loop_
_entity.id
_entity.type
_entity.pdbx_description
1 polymer ?
#
loop_
_entity_poly.entity_id
_entity_poly.type
_entity_poly.pdbx_seq_one_letter_code
_entity_poly.pdbx_strand_id
1 'polypeptide(L)'
;MQHDREATVDEDEQKWAAWSRRPGLEQEWIRQNNVMYGGLIGIGIVMVQPFLTATSLDVSSLICVVAFSIAIPLLAGLVLVTHQEAFERHASGSKLVTIAQSVAVFFAFTGIVAGFWHVTWMAGVGVLVASVLAVAVHSAGYTRLMYRGTRDASAPDGSGGSDDTEA
;
A
#
# COMPACT_ATOMS: atom_id res chain seq x y z
N MET A 1 4.99 -39.86 1.87
CA MET A 1 4.02 -38.98 2.58
C MET A 1 4.65 -37.71 3.14
N GLN A 2 5.75 -37.74 3.90
CA GLN A 2 6.41 -36.49 4.37
C GLN A 2 7.29 -35.83 3.28
N HIS A 3 7.94 -36.65 2.44
CA HIS A 3 8.80 -36.20 1.33
C HIS A 3 8.03 -35.52 0.18
N ASP A 4 6.78 -35.91 -0.08
CA ASP A 4 5.95 -35.29 -1.14
C ASP A 4 5.46 -33.89 -0.76
N ARG A 5 5.35 -33.60 0.54
CA ARG A 5 4.89 -32.31 1.06
C ARG A 5 5.95 -31.23 0.93
N GLU A 6 7.21 -31.59 1.16
CA GLU A 6 8.35 -30.67 1.04
C GLU A 6 8.58 -30.29 -0.43
N ALA A 7 8.50 -31.25 -1.35
CA ALA A 7 8.63 -30.99 -2.78
C ALA A 7 7.57 -30.02 -3.33
N THR A 8 6.30 -30.12 -2.88
CA THR A 8 5.24 -29.21 -3.33
C THR A 8 5.40 -27.78 -2.82
N VAL A 9 5.93 -27.61 -1.60
CA VAL A 9 6.13 -26.28 -1.00
C VAL A 9 7.25 -25.53 -1.71
N ASP A 10 8.35 -26.22 -2.03
CA ASP A 10 9.49 -25.63 -2.74
C ASP A 10 9.12 -25.28 -4.20
N GLU A 11 8.33 -26.13 -4.86
CA GLU A 11 7.82 -25.84 -6.22
C GLU A 11 6.86 -24.66 -6.22
N ASP A 12 5.94 -24.58 -5.25
CA ASP A 12 5.05 -23.43 -5.11
C ASP A 12 5.86 -22.17 -4.80
N GLU A 13 6.79 -22.18 -3.85
CA GLU A 13 7.62 -21.02 -3.51
C GLU A 13 8.45 -20.54 -4.71
N GLN A 14 9.02 -21.46 -5.49
CA GLN A 14 9.71 -21.12 -6.75
C GLN A 14 8.77 -20.55 -7.80
N LYS A 15 7.56 -21.11 -7.93
CA LYS A 15 6.55 -20.66 -8.88
C LYS A 15 5.99 -19.30 -8.48
N TRP A 16 5.75 -19.04 -7.20
CA TRP A 16 5.39 -17.75 -6.63
C TRP A 16 6.53 -16.73 -6.80
N ALA A 17 7.78 -17.11 -6.58
CA ALA A 17 8.96 -16.27 -6.79
C ALA A 17 9.26 -15.96 -8.27
N ALA A 18 8.82 -16.83 -9.19
CA ALA A 18 8.87 -16.62 -10.63
C ALA A 18 7.68 -15.78 -11.13
N TRP A 19 6.50 -15.95 -10.53
CA TRP A 19 5.31 -15.15 -10.85
C TRP A 19 5.42 -13.72 -10.35
N SER A 20 6.00 -13.50 -9.17
CA SER A 20 6.26 -12.17 -8.60
C SER A 20 7.32 -11.39 -9.38
N ARG A 21 8.25 -12.08 -10.04
CA ARG A 21 9.31 -11.49 -10.89
C ARG A 21 8.88 -11.13 -12.31
N ARG A 22 7.57 -11.11 -12.63
CA ARG A 22 7.11 -10.66 -13.94
C ARG A 22 7.31 -9.14 -14.06
N PRO A 23 8.01 -8.65 -15.10
CA PRO A 23 8.39 -7.23 -15.22
C PRO A 23 7.18 -6.27 -15.29
N GLY A 24 6.00 -6.76 -15.71
CA GLY A 24 4.77 -5.97 -15.70
C GLY A 24 4.13 -5.76 -14.32
N LEU A 25 4.37 -6.67 -13.36
CA LEU A 25 3.85 -6.53 -11.99
C LEU A 25 4.67 -5.52 -11.19
N GLU A 26 6.00 -5.51 -11.34
CA GLU A 26 6.87 -4.52 -10.70
C GLU A 26 6.56 -3.10 -11.17
N GLN A 27 6.35 -2.90 -12.47
CA GLN A 27 5.97 -1.58 -13.02
C GLN A 27 4.60 -1.09 -12.53
N GLU A 28 3.62 -1.98 -12.39
CA GLU A 28 2.32 -1.64 -11.81
C GLU A 28 2.47 -1.20 -10.36
N TRP A 29 3.26 -1.94 -9.57
CA TRP A 29 3.50 -1.64 -8.16
C TRP A 29 4.22 -0.30 -7.97
N ILE A 30 5.24 -0.01 -8.79
CA ILE A 30 5.95 1.27 -8.79
C ILE A 30 5.00 2.41 -9.16
N ARG A 31 4.13 2.23 -10.17
CA ARG A 31 3.16 3.25 -10.56
C ARG A 31 2.18 3.56 -9.43
N GLN A 32 1.68 2.52 -8.74
CA GLN A 32 0.77 2.70 -7.60
C GLN A 32 1.43 3.43 -6.44
N ASN A 33 2.68 3.09 -6.09
CA ASN A 33 3.43 3.78 -5.06
C ASN A 33 3.68 5.25 -5.39
N ASN A 34 4.05 5.56 -6.64
CA ASN A 34 4.30 6.94 -7.06
C ASN A 34 3.03 7.80 -6.99
N VAL A 35 1.88 7.24 -7.38
CA VAL A 35 0.58 7.91 -7.23
C VAL A 35 0.26 8.14 -5.75
N MET A 36 0.50 7.16 -4.89
CA MET A 36 0.28 7.27 -3.46
C MET A 36 1.18 8.36 -2.83
N TYR A 37 2.49 8.32 -3.08
CA TYR A 37 3.42 9.29 -2.53
C TYR A 37 3.14 10.71 -3.05
N GLY A 38 2.91 10.86 -4.35
CA GLY A 38 2.53 12.15 -4.94
C GLY A 38 1.23 12.69 -4.36
N GLY A 39 0.24 11.82 -4.15
CA GLY A 39 -1.01 12.17 -3.47
C GLY A 39 -0.80 12.66 -2.04
N LEU A 40 -0.01 11.94 -1.23
CA LEU A 40 0.29 12.36 0.14
C LEU A 40 1.07 13.68 0.21
N ILE A 41 2.01 13.92 -0.71
CA ILE A 41 2.72 15.20 -0.81
C ILE A 41 1.72 16.32 -1.13
N GLY A 42 0.86 16.12 -2.13
CA GLY A 42 -0.15 17.11 -2.53
C GLY A 42 -1.11 17.45 -1.39
N ILE A 43 -1.62 16.44 -0.69
CA ILE A 43 -2.48 16.62 0.49
C ILE A 43 -1.74 17.39 1.58
N GLY A 44 -0.48 17.05 1.85
CA GLY A 44 0.34 17.75 2.84
C GLY A 44 0.53 19.22 2.53
N ILE A 45 0.86 19.57 1.28
CA ILE A 45 1.01 20.96 0.84
C ILE A 45 -0.29 21.75 1.07
N VAL A 46 -1.44 21.21 0.63
CA VAL A 46 -2.75 21.87 0.78
C VAL A 46 -3.13 22.02 2.26
N MET A 47 -2.86 21.00 3.08
CA MET A 47 -3.16 21.02 4.52
C MET A 47 -2.32 22.01 5.30
N VAL A 48 -1.08 22.29 4.88
CA VAL A 48 -0.19 23.23 5.58
C VAL A 48 -0.54 24.69 5.28
N GLN A 49 -1.10 25.01 4.11
CA GLN A 49 -1.45 26.38 3.71
C GLN A 49 -2.30 27.18 4.73
N PRO A 50 -3.42 26.66 5.28
CA PRO A 50 -4.23 27.41 6.23
C PRO A 50 -3.49 27.72 7.53
N PHE A 51 -2.54 26.86 7.94
CA PHE A 51 -1.76 27.07 9.16
C PHE A 51 -0.64 28.10 9.00
N LEU A 52 -0.11 28.28 7.79
CA LEU A 52 0.87 29.33 7.47
C LEU A 52 0.24 30.73 7.36
N THR A 53 -1.07 30.80 7.16
CA THR A 53 -1.82 32.05 7.02
C THR A 53 -2.52 32.48 8.31
N ALA A 54 -2.57 31.61 9.31
CA ALA A 54 -3.14 31.91 10.62
C ALA A 54 -2.17 32.71 11.51
N THR A 55 -2.68 33.73 12.19
CA THR A 55 -1.91 34.61 13.08
C THR A 55 -1.63 34.04 14.47
N SER A 56 -2.27 32.92 14.84
CA SER A 56 -2.06 32.21 16.11
C SER A 56 -1.86 30.72 15.84
N LEU A 57 -0.70 30.18 16.21
CA LEU A 57 -0.43 28.75 16.12
C LEU A 57 -0.77 28.06 17.44
N ASP A 58 -1.82 27.22 17.41
CA ASP A 58 -2.04 26.23 18.46
C ASP A 58 -1.07 25.05 18.33
N VAL A 59 -0.87 24.31 19.43
CA VAL A 59 0.04 23.15 19.50
C VAL A 59 -0.26 22.11 18.42
N SER A 60 -1.52 21.92 18.06
CA SER A 60 -1.93 20.98 16.99
C SER A 60 -1.43 21.40 15.60
N SER A 61 -1.45 22.70 15.30
CA SER A 61 -0.93 23.25 14.04
C SER A 61 0.58 23.08 13.94
N LEU A 62 1.30 23.29 15.05
CA LEU A 62 2.74 23.08 15.10
C LEU A 62 3.10 21.62 14.82
N ILE A 63 2.38 20.66 15.44
CA ILE A 63 2.59 19.23 15.20
C ILE A 63 2.33 18.88 13.72
N CYS A 64 1.27 19.42 13.12
CA CYS A 64 0.95 19.22 11.70
C CYS A 64 2.08 19.71 10.78
N VAL A 65 2.54 20.95 10.98
CA VAL A 65 3.60 21.56 10.15
C VAL A 65 4.92 20.80 10.31
N VAL A 66 5.31 20.46 11.54
CA VAL A 66 6.54 19.70 11.79
C VAL A 66 6.46 18.31 11.16
N ALA A 67 5.31 17.63 11.27
CA ALA A 67 5.13 16.31 10.69
C ALA A 67 5.23 16.33 9.16
N PHE A 68 4.59 17.29 8.50
CA PHE A 68 4.68 17.42 7.04
C PHE A 68 6.04 17.94 6.55
N SER A 69 6.74 18.75 7.35
CA SER A 69 8.11 19.18 7.05
C SER A 69 9.09 18.01 6.94
N ILE A 70 8.85 16.93 7.71
CA ILE A 70 9.65 15.70 7.62
C ILE A 70 9.09 14.77 6.53
N ALA A 71 7.76 14.62 6.45
CA ALA A 71 7.13 13.69 5.51
C ALA A 71 7.34 14.08 4.05
N ILE A 72 7.21 15.37 3.69
CA ILE A 72 7.28 15.82 2.29
C ILE A 72 8.67 15.53 1.67
N PRO A 73 9.81 15.90 2.27
CA PRO A 73 11.13 15.56 1.73
C PRO A 73 11.37 14.05 1.67
N LEU A 74 10.89 13.31 2.66
CA LEU A 74 11.02 11.85 2.69
C LEU A 74 10.24 11.21 1.53
N LEU A 75 8.97 11.57 1.36
CA LEU A 75 8.14 11.08 0.25
C LEU A 75 8.71 11.49 -1.11
N ALA A 76 9.20 12.73 -1.25
CA ALA A 76 9.83 13.20 -2.48
C ALA A 76 11.11 12.42 -2.80
N GLY A 77 11.92 12.13 -1.78
CA GLY A 77 13.09 11.26 -1.91
C GLY A 77 12.70 9.85 -2.34
N LEU A 78 11.63 9.28 -1.78
CA LEU A 78 11.11 7.97 -2.19
C LEU A 78 10.60 7.96 -3.63
N VAL A 79 9.91 9.00 -4.08
CA VAL A 79 9.49 9.15 -5.50
C VAL A 79 10.71 9.19 -6.41
N LEU A 80 11.75 9.91 -6.02
CA LEU A 80 12.97 9.99 -6.82
C LEU A 80 13.70 8.65 -6.88
N VAL A 81 13.80 7.94 -5.75
CA VAL A 81 14.42 6.61 -5.68
C VAL A 81 13.63 5.58 -6.50
N THR A 82 12.31 5.52 -6.34
CA THR A 82 11.46 4.61 -7.12
C THR A 82 11.48 4.94 -8.62
N HIS A 83 11.61 6.22 -8.98
CA HIS A 83 11.82 6.63 -10.37
C HIS A 83 13.20 6.22 -10.89
N GLN A 84 14.25 6.26 -10.07
CA GLN A 84 15.58 5.77 -10.43
C GLN A 84 15.62 4.24 -10.59
N GLU A 85 14.98 3.49 -9.69
CA GLU A 85 14.83 2.03 -9.79
C GLU A 85 14.05 1.60 -11.04
N ALA A 86 13.09 2.42 -11.50
CA ALA A 86 12.37 2.17 -12.74
C ALA A 86 13.23 2.38 -14.01
N PHE A 87 14.24 3.25 -13.94
CA PHE A 87 15.14 3.56 -15.06
C PHE A 87 16.37 2.63 -15.10
N GLU A 88 16.93 2.29 -13.94
CA GLU A 88 18.07 1.38 -13.81
C GLU A 88 17.58 0.05 -13.21
N ARG A 89 17.39 -0.98 -14.06
CA ARG A 89 16.97 -2.34 -13.63
C ARG A 89 17.98 -3.09 -12.75
N HIS A 90 18.74 -2.41 -11.89
CA HIS A 90 19.78 -2.99 -11.05
C HIS A 90 19.58 -2.60 -9.58
N ALA A 91 18.96 -3.55 -8.89
CA ALA A 91 18.94 -3.80 -7.47
C ALA A 91 20.02 -3.07 -6.63
N SER A 92 19.55 -2.20 -5.75
CA SER A 92 19.95 -2.30 -4.36
C SER A 92 18.74 -1.99 -3.49
N GLY A 93 17.90 -3.04 -3.33
CA GLY A 93 16.75 -3.06 -2.43
C GLY A 93 17.21 -2.84 -1.00
N SER A 94 17.39 -1.58 -0.64
CA SER A 94 17.89 -1.22 0.66
C SER A 94 16.71 -1.14 1.60
N LYS A 95 16.78 -1.93 2.68
CA LYS A 95 15.84 -1.89 3.83
C LYS A 95 15.56 -0.45 4.30
N LEU A 96 16.48 0.48 4.02
CA LEU A 96 16.31 1.92 4.22
C LEU A 96 15.10 2.49 3.49
N VAL A 97 14.80 2.10 2.26
CA VAL A 97 13.63 2.60 1.51
C VAL A 97 12.34 2.16 2.20
N THR A 98 12.25 0.90 2.63
CA THR A 98 11.08 0.40 3.36
C THR A 98 10.90 1.07 4.72
N ILE A 99 11.99 1.28 5.47
CA ILE A 99 11.94 1.96 6.77
C ILE A 99 11.55 3.43 6.56
N ALA A 100 12.19 4.11 5.60
CA ALA A 100 11.90 5.48 5.21
C ALA A 100 10.43 5.64 4.79
N GLN A 101 9.92 4.72 3.98
CA GLN A 101 8.50 4.67 3.58
C GLN A 101 7.58 4.60 4.80
N SER A 102 7.87 3.68 5.71
CA SER A 102 7.08 3.47 6.91
C SER A 102 7.03 4.76 7.73
N VAL A 103 8.20 5.34 8.01
CA VAL A 103 8.33 6.60 8.75
C VAL A 103 7.59 7.74 8.05
N ALA A 104 7.77 7.90 6.74
CA ALA A 104 7.14 8.96 5.96
C ALA A 104 5.60 8.88 6.01
N VAL A 105 5.05 7.69 5.83
CA VAL A 105 3.59 7.45 5.89
C VAL A 105 3.06 7.70 7.30
N PHE A 106 3.77 7.24 8.35
CA PHE A 106 3.39 7.52 9.75
C PHE A 106 3.36 9.01 10.05
N PHE A 107 4.38 9.76 9.65
CA PHE A 107 4.43 11.21 9.84
C PHE A 107 3.33 11.92 9.05
N ALA A 108 3.07 11.51 7.81
CA ALA A 108 2.01 12.11 7.02
C ALA A 108 0.62 11.84 7.61
N PHE A 109 0.33 10.62 8.07
CA PHE A 109 -0.91 10.30 8.78
C PHE A 109 -1.05 11.12 10.06
N THR A 110 0.03 11.24 10.84
CA THR A 110 0.04 12.05 12.07
C THR A 110 -0.26 13.51 11.76
N GLY A 111 0.33 14.06 10.69
CA GLY A 111 0.07 15.42 10.22
C GLY A 111 -1.39 15.63 9.82
N ILE A 112 -1.99 14.68 9.08
CA ILE A 112 -3.42 14.72 8.72
C ILE A 112 -4.29 14.74 9.98
N VAL A 113 -4.08 13.80 10.91
CA VAL A 113 -4.87 13.72 12.15
C VAL A 113 -4.74 15.00 12.97
N ALA A 114 -3.52 15.53 13.13
CA ALA A 114 -3.27 16.77 13.86
C ALA A 114 -3.91 18.00 13.19
N GLY A 115 -3.91 18.06 11.85
CA GLY A 115 -4.58 19.13 11.10
C GLY A 115 -6.10 19.13 11.32
N PHE A 116 -6.73 17.96 11.28
CA PHE A 116 -8.17 17.83 11.54
C PHE A 116 -8.53 18.05 13.01
N TRP A 117 -7.65 17.67 13.95
CA TRP A 117 -7.80 17.92 15.37
C TRP A 117 -7.84 19.41 15.71
N HIS A 118 -7.16 20.25 14.92
CA HIS A 118 -7.19 21.71 15.08
C HIS A 118 -8.54 22.32 14.65
N VAL A 119 -9.24 21.73 13.69
CA VAL A 119 -10.50 22.31 13.17
C VAL A 119 -11.65 22.01 14.13
N THR A 120 -11.88 20.73 14.45
CA THR A 120 -12.82 20.30 15.49
C THR A 120 -12.39 18.91 16.00
N TRP A 121 -12.51 18.69 17.31
CA TRP A 121 -12.29 17.37 17.93
C TRP A 121 -13.04 16.22 17.22
N MET A 122 -14.26 16.49 16.73
CA MET A 122 -15.07 15.50 16.00
C MET A 122 -14.51 15.15 14.62
N ALA A 123 -13.86 16.10 13.92
CA ALA A 123 -13.24 15.83 12.63
C ALA A 123 -12.03 14.89 12.78
N GLY A 124 -11.26 15.03 13.86
CA GLY A 124 -10.16 14.11 14.18
C GLY A 124 -10.64 12.67 14.41
N VAL A 125 -11.70 12.49 15.20
CA VAL A 125 -12.31 11.16 15.42
C VAL A 125 -12.90 10.60 14.13
N GLY A 126 -13.55 11.43 13.32
CA GLY A 126 -14.09 11.04 12.02
C GLY A 126 -13.01 10.45 11.10
N VAL A 127 -11.85 11.10 11.02
CA VAL A 127 -10.70 10.62 10.22
C VAL A 127 -10.14 9.32 10.77
N LEU A 128 -10.04 9.17 12.09
CA LEU A 128 -9.56 7.91 12.71
C LEU A 128 -10.51 6.75 12.40
N VAL A 129 -11.81 6.94 12.61
CA VAL A 129 -12.82 5.91 12.32
C VAL A 129 -12.82 5.55 10.83
N ALA A 130 -12.78 6.55 9.95
CA ALA A 130 -12.74 6.31 8.51
C ALA A 130 -11.46 5.57 8.10
N SER A 131 -10.31 5.90 8.70
CA SER A 131 -9.03 5.22 8.42
C SER A 131 -9.07 3.76 8.86
N VAL A 132 -9.60 3.47 10.05
CA VAL A 132 -9.77 2.10 10.54
C VAL A 132 -10.71 1.31 9.64
N LEU A 133 -11.83 1.91 9.22
CA LEU A 133 -12.78 1.27 8.30
C LEU A 133 -12.15 1.02 6.94
N ALA A 134 -11.36 1.95 6.40
CA ALA A 134 -10.65 1.77 5.13
C ALA A 134 -9.68 0.57 5.20
N VAL A 135 -8.91 0.47 6.29
CA VAL A 135 -8.00 -0.68 6.52
C VAL A 135 -8.78 -1.98 6.67
N ALA A 136 -9.89 -1.98 7.41
CA ALA A 136 -10.74 -3.15 7.59
C ALA A 136 -11.34 -3.63 6.26
N VAL A 137 -11.81 -2.70 5.41
CA VAL A 137 -12.33 -3.01 4.07
C VAL A 137 -11.23 -3.55 3.17
N HIS A 138 -10.03 -2.96 3.21
CA HIS A 138 -8.91 -3.44 2.41
C HIS A 138 -8.49 -4.87 2.83
N SER A 139 -8.42 -5.13 4.13
CA SER A 139 -8.13 -6.46 4.68
C SER A 139 -9.22 -7.50 4.34
N ALA A 140 -10.50 -7.11 4.42
CA ALA A 140 -11.63 -7.95 4.04
C ALA A 140 -11.65 -8.23 2.51
N GLY A 141 -11.27 -7.25 1.69
CA GLY A 141 -11.11 -7.44 0.25
C GLY A 141 -10.05 -8.49 -0.08
N TYR A 142 -8.93 -8.47 0.63
CA TYR A 142 -7.83 -9.42 0.44
C TYR A 142 -8.23 -10.86 0.82
N THR A 143 -8.91 -11.02 1.96
CA THR A 143 -9.42 -12.33 2.41
C THR A 143 -10.50 -12.89 1.48
N ARG A 144 -11.33 -12.04 0.88
CA ARG A 144 -12.34 -12.47 -0.10
C ARG A 144 -11.75 -12.92 -1.44
N LEU A 145 -10.64 -12.31 -1.88
CA LEU A 145 -9.89 -12.74 -3.06
C LEU A 145 -9.24 -14.12 -2.84
N MET A 146 -8.63 -14.33 -1.66
CA MET A 146 -8.10 -15.63 -1.25
C MET A 146 -9.17 -16.73 -1.24
N TYR A 147 -10.37 -16.42 -0.74
CA TYR A 147 -11.50 -17.37 -0.67
C TYR A 147 -12.10 -17.73 -2.03
N ARG A 148 -12.01 -16.84 -3.03
CA ARG A 148 -12.44 -17.15 -4.41
C ARG A 148 -11.44 -18.04 -5.13
N GLY A 149 -10.15 -17.74 -5.02
CA GLY A 149 -9.10 -18.55 -5.64
C GLY A 149 -9.12 -20.02 -5.16
N THR A 150 -9.41 -20.25 -3.88
CA THR A 150 -9.58 -21.61 -3.34
C THR A 150 -10.86 -22.29 -3.82
N ARG A 151 -11.97 -21.56 -4.00
CA ARG A 151 -13.23 -22.12 -4.51
C ARG A 151 -13.12 -22.56 -5.97
N ASP A 152 -12.46 -21.75 -6.79
CA ASP A 152 -12.27 -22.04 -8.22
C ASP A 152 -11.23 -23.15 -8.42
N ALA A 153 -10.21 -23.24 -7.57
CA ALA A 153 -9.25 -24.36 -7.57
C ALA A 153 -9.83 -25.68 -7.04
N SER A 154 -10.92 -25.61 -6.26
CA SER A 154 -11.62 -26.78 -5.70
C SER A 154 -12.83 -27.20 -6.53
N ALA A 155 -13.11 -26.55 -7.65
CA ALA A 155 -14.09 -27.03 -8.61
C ALA A 155 -13.41 -28.13 -9.44
N PRO A 156 -13.61 -29.43 -9.14
CA PRO A 156 -13.20 -30.46 -10.08
C PRO A 156 -13.94 -30.17 -11.38
N ASP A 157 -13.20 -30.22 -12.49
CA ASP A 157 -13.74 -30.14 -13.84
C ASP A 157 -14.73 -31.31 -14.01
N GLY A 158 -15.97 -31.04 -13.63
CA GLY A 158 -17.11 -31.91 -13.85
C GLY A 158 -17.54 -31.83 -15.30
N SER A 159 -16.60 -32.00 -16.23
CA SER A 159 -16.88 -32.44 -17.59
C SER A 159 -17.21 -33.93 -17.52
N GLY A 160 -18.34 -34.21 -16.87
CA GLY A 160 -19.04 -35.48 -16.96
C GLY A 160 -19.37 -35.76 -18.42
N GLY A 161 -19.01 -36.96 -18.85
CA GLY A 161 -19.26 -37.45 -20.19
C GLY A 161 -20.73 -37.44 -20.59
N SER A 162 -20.93 -37.15 -21.87
CA SER A 162 -21.89 -37.79 -22.76
C SER A 162 -20.99 -38.17 -23.96
N ASP A 163 -20.54 -39.41 -24.12
CA ASP A 163 -21.32 -40.63 -24.37
C ASP A 163 -22.29 -40.47 -25.54
N ASP A 164 -21.78 -39.94 -26.66
CA ASP A 164 -22.39 -40.11 -27.98
C ASP A 164 -21.72 -41.31 -28.66
N THR A 165 -22.13 -42.48 -28.19
CA THR A 165 -22.12 -43.73 -28.96
C THR A 165 -23.32 -43.68 -29.90
N GLU A 166 -23.12 -43.55 -31.21
CA GLU A 166 -23.98 -44.07 -32.30
C GLU A 166 -23.27 -43.76 -33.63
N ALA A 167 -22.58 -44.74 -34.21
CA ALA A 167 -23.04 -45.69 -35.24
C ALA A 167 -22.85 -45.15 -36.67
#